data_AF-A0A2D6IM09-F1
#
_entry.id   AF-A0A2D6IM09-F1
#
_cell.length_a   1.000
_cell.length_b   1.000
_cell.length_c   1.000
_cell.angle_alpha   90.00
_cell.angle_beta   90.00
_cell.angle_gamma   90.00
#
_symmetry.space_group_name_H-M   'P 1'
#
loop_
_entity.id
_entity.type
_entity.pdbx_description
1 polymer ?
#
loop_
_entity_poly.entity_id
_entity_poly.type
_entity_poly.pdbx_seq_one_letter_code
_entity_poly.pdbx_strand_id
1 'polypeptide(L)'
;MNRGFSLIGVIVALTVLTGGILATARIMARTENTVGVSRERLVAINLAREGLELVQARRDANWGELINPDPDPVEDVDSWVKFLCPEDAVDRAVTGTTPYMFTIESQQDTPPPDETYILTIIEDGNTQLNVIPNSGLFTHQTGGGAEATIYSRAIHVNCAEANDDQEDGQEFIDVSTIVTWTTRGTDHDVTINNRLVDWDRR
;
A
#
# COMPACT_ATOMS: atom_id res chain seq x y z
N MET A 1 -35.96 65.14 8.84
CA MET A 1 -36.77 63.98 9.29
C MET A 1 -35.82 62.82 9.54
N ASN A 2 -35.32 62.66 10.76
CA ASN A 2 -34.40 61.57 11.11
C ASN A 2 -35.23 60.46 11.75
N ARG A 3 -35.62 59.45 10.96
CA ARG A 3 -36.22 58.23 11.51
C ARG A 3 -35.10 57.47 12.20
N GLY A 4 -35.10 57.52 13.54
CA GLY A 4 -34.16 56.77 14.37
C GLY A 4 -34.26 55.29 14.06
N PHE A 5 -33.11 54.65 13.87
CA PHE A 5 -33.00 53.20 13.81
C PHE A 5 -33.71 52.61 15.02
N SER A 6 -34.74 51.80 14.79
CA SER A 6 -35.47 51.16 15.89
C SER A 6 -34.57 50.11 16.55
N LEU A 7 -34.62 50.04 17.88
CA LEU A 7 -33.94 49.01 18.69
C LEU A 7 -34.23 47.59 18.17
N ILE A 8 -35.41 47.37 17.59
CA ILE A 8 -35.77 46.09 16.96
C ILE A 8 -34.86 45.75 15.77
N GLY A 9 -34.45 46.74 14.97
CA GLY A 9 -33.59 46.53 13.81
C GLY A 9 -32.19 46.07 14.20
N VAL A 10 -31.68 46.57 15.33
CA VAL A 10 -30.39 46.14 15.88
C VAL A 10 -30.44 44.70 16.37
N ILE A 11 -31.51 44.31 17.06
CA ILE A 11 -31.71 42.93 17.54
C ILE A 11 -31.82 41.95 16.36
N VAL A 12 -32.58 42.32 15.33
CA VAL A 12 -32.70 41.50 14.11
C VAL A 12 -31.35 41.38 13.41
N ALA A 13 -30.63 42.49 13.24
CA ALA A 13 -29.30 42.47 12.62
C ALA A 13 -28.32 41.60 13.41
N LEU A 14 -28.33 41.67 14.75
CA LEU A 14 -27.48 40.85 15.60
C LEU A 14 -27.84 39.36 15.51
N THR A 15 -29.13 39.03 15.39
CA THR A 15 -29.58 37.64 15.25
C THR A 15 -29.14 37.04 13.92
N VAL A 16 -29.28 37.80 12.83
CA VAL A 16 -28.80 37.38 11.49
C VAL A 16 -27.28 37.23 11.49
N LEU A 17 -26.56 38.17 12.11
CA LEU A 17 -25.11 38.14 12.19
C LEU A 17 -24.59 36.94 13.00
N THR A 18 -25.17 36.66 14.16
CA THR A 18 -24.79 35.50 14.98
C THR A 18 -25.16 34.18 14.29
N GLY A 19 -26.32 34.11 13.62
CA GLY A 19 -26.70 32.96 12.79
C GLY A 19 -25.69 32.68 11.67
N GLY A 20 -25.23 33.72 10.97
CA GLY A 20 -24.21 33.60 9.93
C GLY A 20 -22.85 33.09 10.46
N ILE A 21 -22.42 33.57 11.63
CA ILE A 21 -21.16 33.13 12.26
C ILE A 21 -21.24 31.65 12.67
N LEU A 22 -22.36 31.22 13.26
CA LEU A 22 -22.53 29.81 13.63
C LEU A 22 -22.58 28.89 12.41
N ALA A 23 -23.21 29.32 11.33
CA ALA A 23 -23.26 28.56 10.08
C ALA A 23 -21.85 28.38 9.47
N THR A 24 -21.07 29.46 9.38
CA THR A 24 -19.70 29.42 8.83
C THR A 24 -18.76 28.58 9.70
N ALA A 25 -18.81 28.71 11.02
CA ALA A 25 -18.02 27.89 11.94
C ALA A 25 -18.30 26.38 11.77
N ARG A 26 -19.56 26.00 11.59
CA ARG A 26 -19.94 24.59 11.34
C ARG A 26 -19.39 24.07 10.01
N ILE A 27 -19.35 24.89 8.97
CA ILE A 27 -18.78 24.50 7.67
C ILE A 27 -17.27 24.31 7.82
N MET A 28 -16.58 25.24 8.46
CA MET A 28 -15.13 25.16 8.67
C MET A 28 -14.72 23.89 9.42
N ALA A 29 -15.43 23.55 10.51
CA ALA A 29 -15.20 22.31 11.26
C ALA A 29 -15.42 21.06 10.41
N ARG A 30 -16.35 21.10 9.43
CA ARG A 30 -16.54 19.98 8.48
C ARG A 30 -15.40 19.90 7.47
N THR A 31 -14.89 21.03 6.99
CA THR A 31 -13.78 21.09 6.03
C THR A 31 -12.50 20.47 6.59
N GLU A 32 -12.15 20.76 7.85
CA GLU A 32 -10.96 20.17 8.50
C GLU A 32 -11.01 18.64 8.50
N ASN A 33 -12.20 18.08 8.74
CA ASN A 33 -12.40 16.63 8.73
C ASN A 33 -12.18 16.03 7.33
N THR A 34 -12.68 16.69 6.28
CA THR A 34 -12.50 16.23 4.91
C THR A 34 -11.04 16.29 4.46
N VAL A 35 -10.30 17.32 4.90
CA VAL A 35 -8.87 17.47 4.62
C VAL A 35 -8.07 16.35 5.29
N GLY A 36 -8.41 15.98 6.52
CA GLY A 36 -7.77 14.86 7.23
C GLY A 36 -7.87 13.54 6.46
N VAL A 37 -9.10 13.14 6.10
CA VAL A 37 -9.35 11.88 5.35
C VAL A 37 -8.64 11.89 3.98
N SER A 38 -8.61 13.05 3.32
CA SER A 38 -7.93 13.19 2.03
C SER A 38 -6.41 13.01 2.15
N ARG A 39 -5.81 13.53 3.23
CA ARG A 39 -4.38 13.33 3.53
C ARG A 39 -4.09 11.87 3.82
N GLU A 40 -4.90 11.21 4.65
CA GLU A 40 -4.75 9.79 4.97
C GLU A 40 -4.82 8.91 3.71
N ARG A 41 -5.79 9.19 2.83
CA ARG A 41 -5.92 8.50 1.54
C ARG A 41 -4.69 8.66 0.65
N LEU A 42 -4.07 9.84 0.61
CA LEU A 42 -2.85 10.06 -0.17
C LEU A 42 -1.68 9.26 0.37
N VAL A 43 -1.53 9.16 1.69
CA VAL A 43 -0.52 8.31 2.33
C VAL A 43 -0.78 6.85 1.96
N ALA A 44 -2.01 6.36 2.09
CA ALA A 44 -2.37 4.99 1.72
C ALA A 44 -2.07 4.66 0.24
N ILE A 45 -2.36 5.58 -0.69
CA ILE A 45 -2.02 5.40 -2.12
C ILE A 45 -0.52 5.30 -2.32
N ASN A 46 0.27 6.15 -1.66
CA ASN A 46 1.73 6.10 -1.79
C ASN A 46 2.30 4.81 -1.20
N LEU A 47 1.79 4.35 -0.06
CA LEU A 47 2.17 3.06 0.53
C LEU A 47 1.83 1.87 -0.37
N ALA A 48 0.68 1.93 -1.04
CA ALA A 48 0.27 0.90 -1.99
C ALA A 48 1.16 0.89 -3.24
N ARG A 49 1.58 2.08 -3.72
CA ARG A 49 2.52 2.21 -4.84
C ARG A 49 3.90 1.67 -4.49
N GLU A 50 4.40 2.05 -3.33
CA GLU A 50 5.68 1.56 -2.81
C GLU A 50 5.69 0.03 -2.71
N GLY A 51 4.62 -0.57 -2.16
CA GLY A 51 4.50 -2.03 -2.12
C GLY A 51 4.60 -2.68 -3.51
N LEU A 52 3.95 -2.09 -4.51
CA LEU A 52 4.04 -2.56 -5.89
C LEU A 52 5.45 -2.37 -6.49
N GLU A 53 6.08 -1.24 -6.24
CA GLU A 53 7.44 -0.93 -6.69
C GLU A 53 8.45 -1.93 -6.11
N LEU A 54 8.31 -2.33 -4.85
CA LEU A 54 9.14 -3.36 -4.22
C LEU A 54 8.96 -4.74 -4.86
N VAL A 55 7.73 -5.10 -5.26
CA VAL A 55 7.49 -6.36 -6.00
C VAL A 55 8.16 -6.32 -7.38
N GLN A 56 8.07 -5.18 -8.07
CA GLN A 56 8.72 -5.00 -9.37
C GLN A 56 10.25 -5.04 -9.24
N ALA A 57 10.81 -4.36 -8.25
CA ALA A 57 12.24 -4.40 -7.96
C ALA A 57 12.69 -5.83 -7.66
N ARG A 58 11.90 -6.61 -6.89
CA ARG A 58 12.22 -8.01 -6.62
C ARG A 58 12.16 -8.88 -7.88
N ARG A 59 11.16 -8.68 -8.74
CA ARG A 59 11.08 -9.35 -10.06
C ARG A 59 12.32 -9.05 -10.91
N ASP A 60 12.72 -7.78 -10.98
CA ASP A 60 13.86 -7.34 -11.78
C ASP A 60 15.18 -7.89 -11.22
N ALA A 61 15.28 -8.03 -9.89
CA ALA A 61 16.42 -8.68 -9.23
C ALA A 61 16.50 -10.18 -9.58
N ASN A 62 15.38 -10.91 -9.56
CA ASN A 62 15.34 -12.32 -9.97
C ASN A 62 15.84 -12.49 -11.41
N TRP A 63 15.55 -11.52 -12.28
CA TRP A 63 16.05 -11.54 -13.65
C TRP A 63 17.57 -11.33 -13.74
N GLY A 64 18.14 -10.47 -12.88
CA GLY A 64 19.59 -10.31 -12.78
C GLY A 64 20.29 -11.63 -12.45
N GLU A 65 19.70 -12.43 -11.57
CA GLU A 65 20.18 -13.78 -11.23
C GLU A 65 20.04 -14.77 -12.40
N LEU A 66 18.97 -14.68 -13.20
CA LEU A 66 18.77 -15.50 -14.40
C LEU A 66 19.80 -15.24 -15.50
N ILE A 67 20.15 -13.97 -15.76
CA ILE A 67 21.13 -13.62 -16.81
C ILE A 67 22.55 -14.04 -16.42
N ASN A 68 22.91 -13.88 -15.15
CA ASN A 68 24.25 -14.15 -14.65
C ASN A 68 24.19 -15.12 -13.48
N PRO A 69 23.88 -16.41 -13.75
CA PRO A 69 23.77 -17.41 -12.70
C PRO A 69 25.12 -17.58 -12.00
N ASP A 70 25.07 -17.73 -10.67
CA ASP A 70 26.25 -18.10 -9.88
C ASP A 70 26.85 -19.40 -10.46
N PRO A 71 28.18 -19.52 -10.62
CA PRO A 71 28.83 -20.74 -11.10
C PRO A 71 28.53 -22.00 -10.27
N ASP A 72 28.02 -21.88 -9.04
CA ASP A 72 27.45 -23.01 -8.30
C ASP A 72 25.96 -23.17 -8.67
N PRO A 73 25.58 -24.21 -9.45
CA PRO A 73 24.20 -24.40 -9.86
C PRO A 73 23.38 -24.85 -8.66
N VAL A 74 22.65 -23.92 -8.05
CA VAL A 74 21.46 -24.28 -7.29
C VAL A 74 20.44 -24.72 -8.34
N GLU A 75 20.12 -26.02 -8.35
CA GLU A 75 19.06 -26.56 -9.19
C GLU A 75 17.78 -25.70 -9.00
N ASP A 76 17.10 -25.41 -10.12
CA ASP A 76 15.85 -24.63 -10.23
C ASP A 76 15.98 -23.09 -10.24
N VAL A 77 16.94 -22.48 -10.93
CA VAL A 77 16.92 -21.02 -11.19
C VAL A 77 15.86 -20.63 -12.24
N ASP A 78 15.22 -21.59 -12.91
CA ASP A 78 14.52 -21.41 -14.20
C ASP A 78 13.19 -20.62 -14.22
N SER A 79 12.85 -19.84 -13.18
CA SER A 79 11.67 -18.98 -13.25
C SER A 79 11.86 -17.59 -12.65
N TRP A 80 11.50 -16.56 -13.43
CA TRP A 80 11.51 -15.16 -13.01
C TRP A 80 10.56 -14.90 -11.81
N VAL A 81 9.66 -15.84 -11.54
CA VAL A 81 8.67 -15.83 -10.45
C VAL A 81 9.12 -16.54 -9.17
N LYS A 82 10.23 -17.29 -9.15
CA LYS A 82 10.65 -18.19 -8.05
C LYS A 82 10.47 -17.63 -6.63
N PHE A 83 10.78 -16.35 -6.43
CA PHE A 83 10.67 -15.69 -5.11
C PHE A 83 9.31 -15.07 -4.82
N LEU A 84 8.53 -14.74 -5.84
CA LEU A 84 7.17 -14.19 -5.70
C LEU A 84 6.12 -15.31 -5.61
N CYS A 85 6.44 -16.48 -6.16
CA CYS A 85 5.62 -17.66 -6.27
C CYS A 85 6.47 -18.89 -5.90
N PRO A 86 6.73 -19.14 -4.60
CA PRO A 86 7.41 -20.37 -4.20
C PRO A 86 6.55 -21.60 -4.59
N GLU A 87 7.14 -22.78 -4.76
CA GLU A 87 6.43 -23.95 -5.33
C GLU A 87 5.21 -24.37 -4.50
N ASP A 88 5.29 -24.24 -3.17
CA ASP A 88 4.17 -24.43 -2.26
C ASP A 88 3.05 -23.39 -2.47
N ALA A 89 3.36 -22.25 -3.10
CA ALA A 89 2.41 -21.25 -3.53
C ALA A 89 1.58 -21.62 -4.75
N VAL A 90 2.20 -22.30 -5.70
CA VAL A 90 1.49 -22.79 -6.88
C VAL A 90 0.52 -23.90 -6.48
N ASP A 91 0.95 -24.85 -5.63
CA ASP A 91 0.10 -25.94 -5.14
C ASP A 91 -1.12 -25.44 -4.33
N ARG A 92 -0.95 -24.35 -3.57
CA ARG A 92 -2.05 -23.74 -2.77
C ARG A 92 -3.00 -22.89 -3.61
N ALA A 93 -2.50 -22.24 -4.66
CA ALA A 93 -3.34 -21.53 -5.64
C ALA A 93 -4.21 -22.51 -6.44
N VAL A 94 -3.64 -23.65 -6.85
CA VAL A 94 -4.34 -24.72 -7.58
C VAL A 94 -5.41 -25.42 -6.72
N THR A 95 -5.21 -25.51 -5.40
CA THR A 95 -6.21 -26.06 -4.46
C THR A 95 -7.31 -25.09 -4.04
N GLY A 96 -7.34 -23.86 -4.57
CA GLY A 96 -8.36 -22.84 -4.25
C GLY A 96 -8.19 -22.23 -2.87
N THR A 97 -6.99 -22.34 -2.28
CA THR A 97 -6.65 -21.69 -1.02
C THR A 97 -6.27 -20.23 -1.30
N THR A 98 -6.61 -19.32 -0.38
CA THR A 98 -6.48 -17.86 -0.52
C THR A 98 -5.14 -17.39 -1.11
N PRO A 99 -5.12 -16.29 -1.90
CA PRO A 99 -3.88 -15.73 -2.47
C PRO A 99 -2.83 -15.49 -1.38
N TYR A 100 -1.55 -15.62 -1.76
CA TYR A 100 -0.42 -15.41 -0.86
C TYR A 100 -0.35 -13.95 -0.46
N MET A 101 -0.46 -13.71 0.85
CA MET A 101 -0.24 -12.39 1.43
C MET A 101 1.18 -12.31 1.96
N PHE A 102 1.92 -11.29 1.56
CA PHE A 102 3.22 -11.00 2.13
C PHE A 102 3.40 -9.49 2.30
N THR A 103 4.45 -9.14 3.04
CA THR A 103 5.07 -7.83 3.01
C THR A 103 6.48 -7.95 2.46
N ILE A 104 6.91 -6.94 1.70
CA ILE A 104 8.30 -6.78 1.28
C ILE A 104 8.83 -5.51 1.94
N GLU A 105 10.06 -5.61 2.45
CA GLU A 105 10.82 -4.48 2.94
C GLU A 105 12.20 -4.49 2.32
N SER A 106 12.70 -3.29 1.98
CA SER A 106 14.11 -3.12 1.63
C SER A 106 14.92 -3.09 2.93
N GLN A 107 15.93 -3.97 3.04
CA GLN A 107 16.94 -3.85 4.08
C GLN A 107 17.96 -2.79 3.67
N GLN A 108 18.04 -1.69 4.42
CA GLN A 108 18.95 -0.58 4.15
C GLN A 108 20.39 -0.84 4.64
N ASP A 109 20.69 -2.03 5.16
CA ASP A 109 21.98 -2.33 5.81
C ASP A 109 23.09 -2.76 4.84
N THR A 110 22.80 -2.90 3.55
CA THR A 110 23.79 -3.25 2.52
C THR A 110 23.93 -2.14 1.46
N PRO A 111 25.16 -1.69 1.15
CA PRO A 111 25.39 -0.72 0.09
C PRO A 111 25.02 -1.30 -1.29
N PRO A 112 24.60 -0.48 -2.26
CA PRO A 112 24.34 -0.96 -3.63
C PRO A 112 25.61 -1.63 -4.20
N PRO A 113 25.50 -2.81 -4.83
CA PRO A 113 24.31 -3.35 -5.50
C PRO A 113 23.48 -4.38 -4.71
N ASP A 114 23.81 -4.67 -3.46
CA ASP A 114 23.30 -5.86 -2.74
C ASP A 114 22.08 -5.55 -1.85
N GLU A 115 21.15 -4.69 -2.30
CA GLU A 115 19.91 -4.44 -1.55
C GLU A 115 19.17 -5.77 -1.34
N THR A 116 19.12 -6.20 -0.08
CA THR A 116 18.47 -7.46 0.28
C THR A 116 17.01 -7.19 0.60
N TYR A 117 16.11 -7.75 -0.21
CA TYR A 117 14.67 -7.66 0.04
C TYR A 117 14.24 -8.81 0.96
N ILE A 118 13.63 -8.49 2.10
CA ILE A 118 13.04 -9.51 2.97
C ILE A 118 11.57 -9.64 2.61
N LEU A 119 11.20 -10.79 2.06
CA LEU A 119 9.82 -11.21 1.90
C LEU A 119 9.36 -11.90 3.18
N THR A 120 8.38 -11.31 3.86
CA THR A 120 7.76 -11.91 5.05
C THR A 120 6.34 -12.30 4.70
N ILE A 121 6.05 -13.60 4.76
CA ILE A 121 4.69 -14.09 4.63
C ILE A 121 3.88 -13.62 5.83
N ILE A 122 2.70 -13.04 5.58
CA ILE A 122 1.79 -12.59 6.62
C ILE A 122 0.53 -13.45 6.61
N GLU A 123 0.08 -13.86 7.80
CA GLU A 123 -1.11 -14.70 7.94
C GLU A 123 -2.42 -13.89 7.84
N ASP A 124 -2.35 -12.58 8.12
CA ASP A 124 -3.47 -11.64 8.07
C ASP A 124 -3.06 -10.36 7.32
N GLY A 125 -3.91 -9.90 6.39
CA GLY A 125 -3.74 -8.66 5.65
C GLY A 125 -3.84 -7.40 6.52
N ASN A 126 -4.14 -7.55 7.81
CA ASN A 126 -4.17 -6.49 8.81
C ASN A 126 -2.84 -6.30 9.56
N THR A 127 -1.71 -6.73 8.98
CA THR A 127 -0.41 -6.50 9.62
C THR A 127 -0.09 -4.99 9.60
N GLN A 128 -0.02 -4.41 10.80
CA GLN A 128 0.14 -2.97 11.01
C GLN A 128 1.53 -2.48 10.57
N LEU A 129 1.55 -1.33 9.89
CA LEU A 129 2.76 -0.59 9.59
C LEU A 129 3.15 0.31 10.76
N ASN A 130 4.43 0.34 11.06
CA ASN A 130 5.08 1.30 11.93
C ASN A 130 5.78 2.38 11.10
N VAL A 131 6.03 3.54 11.69
CA VAL A 131 6.83 4.62 11.09
C VAL A 131 8.11 4.81 11.90
N ILE A 132 9.25 4.85 11.22
CA ILE A 132 10.52 5.15 11.86
C ILE A 132 10.60 6.67 12.12
N PRO A 133 10.81 7.11 13.37
CA PRO A 133 10.92 8.53 13.68
C PRO A 133 12.05 9.19 12.89
N ASN A 134 11.84 10.45 12.48
CA ASN A 134 12.77 11.30 11.73
C ASN A 134 13.01 10.92 10.26
N SER A 135 12.89 9.65 9.86
CA SER A 135 12.96 9.26 8.44
C SER A 135 11.60 9.32 7.74
N GLY A 136 10.51 9.09 8.49
CA GLY A 136 9.17 9.01 7.92
C GLY A 136 8.94 7.76 7.07
N LEU A 137 9.86 6.78 7.13
CA LEU A 137 9.78 5.51 6.42
C LEU A 137 8.84 4.56 7.16
N PHE A 138 8.06 3.80 6.40
CA PHE A 138 7.13 2.81 6.93
C PHE A 138 7.77 1.42 6.95
N THR A 139 7.53 0.66 8.01
CA THR A 139 8.09 -0.68 8.22
C THR A 139 7.18 -1.54 9.09
N HIS A 140 7.18 -2.84 8.89
CA HIS A 140 6.54 -3.89 9.69
C HIS A 140 7.46 -4.32 10.84
N GLN A 141 8.73 -3.89 10.85
CA GLN A 141 9.62 -4.17 11.95
C GLN A 141 9.14 -3.49 13.23
N THR A 142 9.15 -4.26 14.30
CA THR A 142 8.84 -3.80 15.66
C THR A 142 10.16 -3.61 16.40
N GLY A 143 10.65 -2.38 16.47
CA GLY A 143 11.97 -2.09 17.07
C GLY A 143 12.55 -0.74 16.65
N GLY A 144 13.70 -0.36 17.21
CA GLY A 144 14.44 0.83 16.77
C GLY A 144 13.75 2.19 17.00
N GLY A 145 12.71 2.23 17.82
CA GLY A 145 11.90 3.44 18.04
C GLY A 145 10.76 3.62 17.03
N ALA A 146 10.47 2.63 16.18
CA ALA A 146 9.33 2.68 15.28
C ALA A 146 7.99 2.84 16.03
N GLU A 147 7.13 3.73 15.54
CA GLU A 147 5.83 4.04 16.14
C GLU A 147 4.69 3.43 15.33
N ALA A 148 3.72 2.81 15.99
CA ALA A 148 2.57 2.21 15.33
C ALA A 148 1.73 3.25 14.57
N THR A 149 1.38 2.94 13.32
CA THR A 149 0.52 3.79 12.49
C THR A 149 -0.89 3.23 12.37
N ILE A 150 -1.82 4.00 11.79
CA ILE A 150 -3.18 3.52 11.52
C ILE A 150 -3.27 2.63 10.27
N TYR A 151 -2.18 2.49 9.51
CA TYR A 151 -2.16 1.79 8.24
C TYR A 151 -1.72 0.34 8.42
N SER A 152 -2.30 -0.55 7.64
CA SER A 152 -1.82 -1.91 7.41
C SER A 152 -1.62 -2.10 5.92
N ARG A 153 -0.62 -2.88 5.52
CA ARG A 153 -0.32 -3.14 4.10
C ARG A 153 -0.19 -4.64 3.88
N ALA A 154 -0.84 -5.13 2.83
CA ALA A 154 -0.73 -6.49 2.35
C ALA A 154 -0.49 -6.50 0.85
N ILE A 155 0.43 -7.34 0.39
CA ILE A 155 0.66 -7.60 -1.02
C ILE A 155 0.15 -8.99 -1.31
N HIS A 156 -0.78 -9.08 -2.25
CA HIS A 156 -1.35 -10.31 -2.75
C HIS A 156 -0.72 -10.61 -4.11
N VAL A 157 -0.20 -11.82 -4.28
CA VAL A 157 0.26 -12.29 -5.58
C VAL A 157 -0.54 -13.53 -5.98
N ASN A 158 -1.13 -13.46 -7.16
CA ASN A 158 -1.81 -14.58 -7.79
C ASN A 158 -0.87 -15.22 -8.81
N CYS A 159 -0.42 -16.43 -8.48
CA CYS A 159 0.53 -17.23 -9.25
C CYS A 159 -0.13 -18.28 -10.14
N ALA A 160 -1.47 -18.27 -10.27
CA ALA A 160 -2.19 -19.31 -11.00
C ALA A 160 -1.76 -19.45 -12.47
N GLU A 161 -1.31 -18.35 -13.09
CA GLU A 161 -0.87 -18.30 -14.49
C GLU A 161 0.66 -18.14 -14.61
N ALA A 162 1.40 -18.35 -13.51
CA ALA A 162 2.86 -18.23 -13.47
C ALA A 162 3.59 -19.42 -14.12
N ASN A 163 2.98 -20.61 -14.04
CA ASN A 163 3.54 -21.88 -14.55
C ASN A 163 2.59 -22.54 -15.57
N ASP A 164 1.77 -21.76 -16.27
CA ASP A 164 0.88 -22.34 -17.28
C ASP A 164 1.73 -22.71 -18.50
N ASP A 165 2.14 -23.99 -18.58
CA ASP A 165 2.84 -24.62 -19.72
C ASP A 165 2.02 -24.61 -21.03
N GLN A 166 1.02 -23.73 -21.16
CA GLN A 166 0.28 -23.56 -22.38
C GLN A 166 1.21 -23.10 -23.49
N GLU A 167 1.31 -23.93 -24.53
CA GLU A 167 2.20 -23.80 -25.70
C GLU A 167 2.18 -22.42 -26.40
N ASP A 168 1.21 -21.55 -26.10
CA ASP A 168 1.05 -20.20 -26.67
C ASP A 168 0.72 -19.11 -25.61
N GLY A 169 0.76 -19.42 -24.30
CA GLY A 169 0.39 -18.51 -23.21
C GLY A 169 1.57 -17.64 -22.73
N GLN A 170 1.35 -16.33 -22.53
CA GLN A 170 2.32 -15.51 -21.81
C GLN A 170 2.22 -15.82 -20.32
N GLU A 171 3.32 -16.20 -19.69
CA GLU A 171 3.41 -16.33 -18.23
C GLU A 171 3.22 -14.94 -17.57
N PHE A 172 2.25 -14.84 -16.67
CA PHE A 172 2.03 -13.62 -15.91
C PHE A 172 1.57 -13.89 -14.48
N ILE A 173 1.81 -12.91 -13.62
CA ILE A 173 1.29 -12.87 -12.26
C ILE A 173 0.48 -11.60 -12.05
N ASP A 174 -0.65 -11.73 -11.38
CA ASP A 174 -1.44 -10.58 -10.95
C ASP A 174 -1.05 -10.22 -9.52
N VAL A 175 -0.65 -8.97 -9.33
CA VAL A 175 -0.17 -8.42 -8.05
C VAL A 175 -1.16 -7.36 -7.59
N SER A 176 -1.62 -7.47 -6.36
CA SER A 176 -2.51 -6.49 -5.72
C SER A 176 -1.88 -6.02 -4.41
N THR A 177 -1.61 -4.73 -4.28
CA THR A 177 -1.23 -4.14 -2.98
C THR A 177 -2.44 -3.47 -2.37
N ILE A 178 -2.81 -3.90 -1.17
CA ILE A 178 -3.95 -3.43 -0.40
C ILE A 178 -3.41 -2.70 0.83
N VAL A 179 -3.86 -1.47 1.03
CA VAL A 179 -3.59 -0.70 2.24
C VAL A 179 -4.90 -0.40 2.93
N THR A 180 -5.04 -0.82 4.18
CA THR A 180 -6.23 -0.60 5.00
C THR A 180 -5.90 0.36 6.15
N TRP A 181 -6.86 1.19 6.55
CA TRP A 181 -6.76 2.01 7.74
C TRP A 181 -8.14 2.32 8.31
N THR A 182 -8.19 2.54 9.63
CA THR A 182 -9.41 2.92 10.33
C THR A 182 -9.27 4.34 10.85
N THR A 183 -10.17 5.23 10.43
CA THR A 183 -10.26 6.59 10.98
C THR A 183 -11.67 6.81 11.54
N ARG A 184 -11.75 7.22 12.82
CA ARG A 184 -13.02 7.52 13.50
C ARG A 184 -14.07 6.40 13.41
N GLY A 185 -13.62 5.14 13.45
CA GLY A 185 -14.49 3.97 13.38
C GLY A 185 -15.07 3.68 11.99
N THR A 186 -14.56 4.33 10.94
CA THR A 186 -14.82 3.95 9.55
C THR A 186 -13.57 3.32 8.98
N ASP A 187 -13.73 2.11 8.43
CA ASP A 187 -12.66 1.40 7.75
C ASP A 187 -12.56 1.91 6.30
N HIS A 188 -11.32 2.05 5.85
CA HIS A 188 -10.98 2.50 4.52
C HIS A 188 -9.92 1.58 3.94
N ASP A 189 -9.97 1.41 2.62
CA ASP A 189 -8.98 0.66 1.87
C ASP A 189 -8.60 1.39 0.57
N VAL A 190 -7.40 1.11 0.11
CA VAL A 190 -6.91 1.42 -1.23
C VAL A 190 -6.26 0.17 -1.78
N THR A 191 -6.68 -0.23 -2.98
CA THR A 191 -6.10 -1.35 -3.71
C THR A 191 -5.47 -0.85 -5.00
N ILE A 192 -4.21 -1.23 -5.24
CA ILE A 192 -3.51 -1.02 -6.51
C ILE A 192 -3.19 -2.38 -7.10
N ASN A 193 -3.60 -2.58 -8.35
CA ASN A 193 -3.38 -3.83 -9.08
C ASN A 193 -2.37 -3.60 -10.21
N ASN A 194 -1.57 -4.62 -10.48
CA ASN A 194 -0.70 -4.67 -11.63
C ASN A 194 -0.55 -6.10 -12.13
N ARG A 195 -0.27 -6.23 -13.42
CA ARG A 195 0.08 -7.51 -14.04
C ARG A 195 1.55 -7.47 -14.39
N LEU A 196 2.32 -8.41 -13.83
CA LEU A 196 3.72 -8.59 -14.15
C LEU A 196 3.84 -9.75 -15.13
N VAL A 197 4.69 -9.59 -16.13
CA VAL A 197 4.94 -10.58 -17.19
C VAL A 197 6.41 -10.91 -17.25
N ASP A 198 6.75 -12.05 -17.83
CA ASP A 198 8.10 -12.30 -18.32
C ASP A 198 8.42 -11.28 -19.43
N TRP A 199 9.57 -10.63 -19.31
CA TRP A 199 10.01 -9.61 -20.26
C TRP A 199 10.93 -10.14 -21.34
N ASP A 200 11.48 -11.33 -21.18
CA ASP A 200 12.39 -11.96 -22.15
C ASP A 200 11.65 -12.72 -23.25
N ARG A 201 10.46 -13.25 -22.92
CA ARG A 201 9.59 -13.96 -23.89
C ARG A 201 8.66 -13.03 -24.69
N ARG A 202 9.08 -11.80 -25.01
CA ARG A 202 8.28 -10.82 -25.77
C ARG A 202 8.42 -10.90 -27.29
#